data_AF-A0A563VUP4-F1
#
_entry.id   AF-A0A563VUP4-F1
#
_cell.length_a   1.000
_cell.length_b   1.000
_cell.length_c   1.000
_cell.angle_alpha   90.00
_cell.angle_beta   90.00
_cell.angle_gamma   90.00
#
_symmetry.space_group_name_H-M   'P 1'
#
loop_
_entity.id
_entity.type
_entity.pdbx_description
1 polymer ?
#
loop_
_entity_poly.entity_id
_entity_poly.type
_entity_poly.pdbx_seq_one_letter_code
_entity_poly.pdbx_strand_id
1 'polypeptide(L)' 'MMDNSIQIPLDLPDVRVLEVSKTEEGSWLIRVESTLQGTSCRKCAAILILRREVS' A
#
# COMPACT_ATOMS: atom_id res chain seq x y z
N MET A 1 15.72 6.76 -25.31
CA MET A 1 14.64 7.13 -24.38
C MET A 1 14.81 6.25 -23.16
N MET A 2 15.28 6.79 -22.04
CA MET A 2 15.52 5.99 -20.84
C MET A 2 14.20 5.77 -20.12
N ASP A 3 13.76 4.52 -20.09
CA ASP A 3 12.60 4.08 -19.32
C ASP A 3 12.98 4.12 -17.83
N ASN A 4 12.54 5.16 -17.11
CA ASN A 4 12.75 5.31 -15.66
C ASN A 4 11.62 4.60 -14.89
N SER A 5 11.13 3.49 -15.45
CA SER A 5 10.12 2.65 -14.81
C SER A 5 10.80 1.54 -14.01
N ILE A 6 10.29 1.30 -12.82
CA ILE A 6 10.75 0.22 -11.96
C ILE A 6 9.54 -0.66 -11.68
N GLN A 7 9.65 -1.94 -12.03
CA GLN A 7 8.66 -2.95 -11.69
C GLN A 7 9.20 -3.78 -10.53
N ILE A 8 8.57 -3.62 -9.36
CA ILE A 8 8.86 -4.43 -8.18
C ILE A 8 7.66 -5.35 -7.96
N PRO A 9 7.83 -6.68 -8.01
CA PRO A 9 6.77 -7.59 -7.64
C PRO A 9 6.54 -7.50 -6.13
N LEU A 10 5.50 -6.77 -5.73
CA LEU A 10 5.03 -6.68 -4.35
C LEU A 10 3.91 -7.71 -4.18
N ASP A 11 4.13 -8.72 -3.34
CA ASP A 11 3.07 -9.63 -2.88
C ASP A 11 2.22 -8.93 -1.80
N LEU A 12 1.67 -7.77 -2.13
CA LEU A 12 0.82 -6.97 -1.27
C LEU A 12 -0.57 -6.86 -1.91
N PRO A 13 -1.60 -7.50 -1.34
CA PRO A 13 -2.96 -7.40 -1.85
C PRO A 13 -3.52 -5.99 -1.59
N ASP A 14 -4.26 -5.46 -2.58
CA ASP A 14 -5.14 -4.30 -2.43
C ASP A 14 -4.46 -3.07 -1.80
N VAL A 15 -3.46 -2.52 -2.51
CA VAL A 15 -2.76 -1.29 -2.13
C VAL A 15 -2.73 -0.27 -3.27
N ARG A 16 -2.66 1.02 -2.93
CA ARG A 16 -2.44 2.14 -3.85
C ARG A 16 -1.17 2.87 -3.47
N VAL A 17 -0.33 3.18 -4.46
CA VAL A 17 0.88 3.98 -4.26
C VAL A 17 0.50 5.45 -4.03
N LEU A 18 1.00 6.02 -2.94
CA LEU A 18 0.82 7.43 -2.59
C LEU A 18 2.00 8.28 -3.06
N GLU A 19 3.22 7.80 -2.85
CA GLU A 19 4.45 8.54 -3.14
C GLU A 19 5.57 7.56 -3.47
N VAL A 20 6.42 7.94 -4.40
CA VAL A 20 7.68 7.26 -4.70
C VAL A 20 8.78 8.30 -4.64
N SER A 21 9.74 8.11 -3.73
CA SER A 21 10.90 8.97 -3.60
C SER A 21 12.19 8.14 -3.54
N LYS A 22 13.30 8.78 -3.92
CA LYS A 22 14.64 8.20 -3.82
C LYS A 22 15.37 8.91 -2.70
N THR A 23 15.91 8.16 -1.75
CA THR A 23 16.69 8.72 -0.65
C THR A 23 18.06 9.19 -1.16
N GLU A 24 18.73 10.06 -0.40
CA GLU A 24 20.08 10.53 -0.74
C GLU A 24 21.10 9.37 -0.82
N GLU A 25 20.86 8.30 -0.07
CA GLU A 25 21.66 7.06 -0.09
C GLU A 25 21.37 6.17 -1.32
N GLY A 26 20.43 6.56 -2.18
CA GLY A 26 20.07 5.85 -3.40
C GLY A 26 19.01 4.77 -3.24
N SER A 27 18.46 4.59 -2.04
CA SER A 27 17.36 3.66 -1.76
C SER A 27 16.02 4.22 -2.27
N TRP A 28 15.08 3.32 -2.58
CA TRP A 28 13.72 3.70 -2.96
C TRP A 28 12.79 3.64 -1.75
N LEU A 29 12.07 4.73 -1.50
CA LEU A 29 11.01 4.81 -0.51
C LEU A 29 9.66 4.89 -1.24
N ILE A 30 8.84 3.84 -1.09
CA ILE A 30 7.52 3.76 -1.71
C ILE A 30 6.49 3.79 -0.58
N ARG A 31 5.72 4.88 -0.52
CA ARG A 31 4.59 4.99 0.42
C ARG A 31 3.35 4.45 -0.27
N VAL A 32 2.68 3.52 0.40
CA VAL A 32 1.43 2.91 -0.07
C VAL A 32 0.36 3.03 1.00
N GLU A 33 -0.89 3.06 0.59
CA GLU A 33 -2.05 2.85 1.46
C GLU A 33 -2.76 1.55 1.10
N SER A 34 -3.40 0.92 2.08
CA SER A 34 -4.31 -0.20 1.81
C SER A 34 -5.62 0.31 1.24
N THR A 35 -6.08 -0.28 0.14
CA THR A 35 -7.40 -0.03 -0.45
C THR A 35 -8.49 -0.92 0.14
N LEU A 36 -8.15 -1.81 1.09
CA LEU A 36 -9.14 -2.62 1.80
C LEU A 36 -10.08 -1.70 2.60
N GLN A 37 -11.38 -1.84 2.35
CA GLN A 37 -12.43 -1.10 3.07
C GLN A 37 -12.85 -1.81 4.35
N GLY A 38 -12.47 -3.09 4.48
CA GLY A 38 -12.84 -3.92 5.61
C GLY A 38 -12.20 -5.30 5.51
N THR A 39 -12.40 -6.09 6.56
CA THR A 39 -11.94 -7.47 6.62
C THR A 39 -12.97 -8.32 7.37
N SER A 40 -13.03 -9.61 7.07
CA SER A 40 -13.89 -10.54 7.80
C SER A 40 -13.30 -10.84 9.17
N CYS A 41 -14.08 -10.66 10.25
CA CYS A 41 -13.70 -11.13 11.56
C CYS A 41 -13.70 -12.66 11.59
N ARG A 42 -12.55 -13.29 11.82
CA ARG A 42 -12.46 -14.76 11.89
C ARG A 42 -13.25 -15.37 13.05
N LYS A 43 -13.58 -14.59 14.09
CA LYS A 43 -14.23 -15.09 15.30
C LYS A 43 -15.76 -15.09 15.20
N CYS A 44 -16.35 -14.06 14.61
CA CYS A 44 -17.81 -13.91 14.54
C CYS A 44 -18.36 -13.85 13.11
N ALA A 45 -17.49 -13.99 12.09
CA ALA A 45 -17.81 -13.88 10.67
C ALA A 45 -18.41 -12.52 10.23
N ALA A 46 -18.54 -11.54 11.13
CA ALA A 46 -18.97 -10.19 10.79
C ALA A 46 -17.91 -9.45 9.97
N ILE A 47 -18.35 -8.52 9.11
CA ILE A 47 -17.46 -7.64 8.37
C ILE A 47 -17.03 -6.48 9.28
N LEU A 48 -15.73 -6.34 9.50
CA LEU A 48 -15.13 -5.19 10.16
C LEU A 48 -14.84 -4.15 9.10
N ILE A 49 -15.46 -2.98 9.21
CA ILE A 49 -15.17 -1.85 8.33
C ILE A 49 -13.95 -1.11 8.89
N LEU A 50 -12.92 -0.97 8.06
CA LEU A 50 -11.74 -0.20 8.41
C LEU A 50 -12.10 1.28 8.33
N ARG A 51 -12.29 1.90 9.49
CA ARG A 51 -12.39 3.37 9.58
C ARG A 51 -10.98 3.93 9.55
N ARG A 52 -10.71 4.77 8.56
CA ARG A 52 -9.44 5.52 8.47
C ARG A 52 -9.58 6.81 9.27
N GLU A 53 -8.82 6.94 10.35
CA GLU A 53 -8.51 8.24 10.93
C GLU A 53 -7.34 8.82 10.14
N VAL A 54 -7.62 9.88 9.37
CA VAL A 54 -6.58 10.70 8.74
C VAL A 54 -6.17 11.70 9.80
N SER A 55 -4.97 11.51 10.37
CA SER A 55 -4.38 12.41 11.35
C SER A 55 -3.56 13.51 10.71
#